data_AF-A0A085G940-F1
#
_entry.id   AF-A0A085G940-F1
#
_cell.length_a   1.000
_cell.length_b   1.000
_cell.length_c   1.000
_cell.angle_alpha   90.00
_cell.angle_beta   90.00
_cell.angle_gamma   90.00
#
_symmetry.space_group_name_H-M   'P 1'
#
loop_
_entity.id
_entity.type
_entity.pdbx_description
1 polymer ?
#
loop_
_entity_poly.entity_id
_entity_poly.type
_entity_poly.pdbx_seq_one_letter_code
_entity_poly.pdbx_strand_id
1 'polypeptide(L)' 'MRIKLAPDGLLLDIKSEGGDPALCQAAIAAARLAKIPKPPSQDVYEVFKNAPIDFKPQ' A
#
# COMPACT_ATOMS: atom_id res chain seq x y z
N MET A 1 -4.07 1.23 7.21
CA MET A 1 -2.64 1.52 6.90
C MET A 1 -2.58 2.57 5.81
N ARG A 2 -1.43 3.19 5.56
CA ARG A 2 -1.25 4.13 4.45
C ARG A 2 0.00 3.82 3.65
N ILE A 3 -0.14 3.86 2.32
CA ILE A 3 0.96 3.62 1.37
C ILE A 3 1.34 4.91 0.65
N LYS A 4 2.57 4.95 0.13
CA LYS A 4 2.97 5.90 -0.91
C LYS A 4 3.47 5.14 -2.13
N LEU A 5 2.95 5.49 -3.30
CA LEU A 5 3.26 4.83 -4.56
C LEU A 5 3.94 5.81 -5.51
N ALA A 6 4.93 5.32 -6.26
CA ALA A 6 5.48 6.03 -7.42
C ALA A 6 4.60 5.82 -8.67
N PRO A 7 4.72 6.66 -9.71
CA PRO A 7 3.93 6.52 -10.95
C PRO A 7 4.16 5.22 -11.73
N ASP A 8 5.23 4.50 -11.44
CA ASP A 8 5.57 3.21 -12.06
C ASP A 8 5.02 1.99 -11.28
N GLY A 9 4.37 2.21 -10.13
CA GLY A 9 3.89 1.15 -9.24
C GLY A 9 4.87 0.77 -8.14
N LEU A 10 6.04 1.41 -8.01
CA LEU A 10 6.95 1.12 -6.89
C LEU A 10 6.36 1.60 -5.56
N LEU A 11 6.32 0.72 -4.56
CA LEU A 11 5.98 1.08 -3.18
C LEU A 11 7.13 1.88 -2.56
N LEU A 12 6.90 3.16 -2.28
CA LEU A 12 7.89 4.07 -1.68
C LEU A 12 7.87 4.02 -0.15
N ASP A 13 6.68 3.93 0.43
CA ASP A 13 6.49 3.96 1.89
C ASP A 13 5.23 3.18 2.26
N ILE A 14 5.23 2.60 3.47
CA ILE A 14 4.04 2.00 4.08
C ILE A 14 4.11 2.18 5.60
N LYS A 15 3.00 2.63 6.18
CA LYS A 15 2.87 2.88 7.62
C LYS A 15 1.57 2.33 8.17
N SER A 16 1.63 1.78 9.38
CA SER A 16 0.42 1.49 10.15
C SER A 16 -0.19 2.79 10.67
N GLU A 17 -1.51 2.90 10.57
CA GLU A 17 -2.29 4.01 11.13
C GLU A 17 -3.18 3.55 12.28
N GLY A 18 -3.10 2.26 12.67
CA GLY A 18 -3.95 1.63 13.66
C GLY A 18 -4.34 0.20 13.27
N GLY A 19 -4.96 -0.52 14.22
CA GLY A 19 -5.35 -1.92 14.09
C GLY A 19 -4.51 -2.87 14.96
N ASP A 20 -4.66 -4.17 14.73
CA ASP A 20 -3.88 -5.19 15.43
C ASP A 20 -2.38 -5.11 15.07
N PRO A 21 -1.45 -5.02 16.04
CA PRO A 21 -0.03 -4.86 15.76
C PRO A 21 0.60 -6.01 14.97
N ALA A 22 0.21 -7.26 15.26
CA ALA A 22 0.79 -8.44 14.61
C ALA A 22 0.33 -8.54 13.15
N LEU A 23 -0.97 -8.33 12.90
CA LEU A 23 -1.52 -8.22 11.56
C LEU A 23 -0.85 -7.08 10.79
N CYS A 24 -0.65 -5.94 11.46
CA CYS A 24 -0.02 -4.79 10.83
C CYS A 24 1.43 -5.08 10.42
N GLN A 25 2.19 -5.77 11.26
CA GLN A 25 3.56 -6.18 10.93
C GLN A 25 3.60 -7.15 9.76
N ALA A 26 2.71 -8.14 9.74
CA ALA A 26 2.60 -9.11 8.65
C ALA A 26 2.22 -8.43 7.32
N ALA A 27 1.24 -7.53 7.33
CA ALA A 27 0.81 -6.81 6.15
C ALA A 27 1.88 -5.85 5.62
N ILE A 28 2.65 -5.19 6.48
CA ILE A 28 3.81 -4.38 6.06
C ILE A 28 4.86 -5.25 5.36
N ALA A 29 5.18 -6.42 5.93
CA ALA A 29 6.12 -7.34 5.31
C ALA A 29 5.64 -7.83 3.94
N ALA A 30 4.36 -8.21 3.82
CA ALA A 30 3.76 -8.64 2.57
C ALA A 30 3.75 -7.53 1.51
N ALA A 31 3.38 -6.30 1.89
CA ALA A 31 3.34 -5.17 0.97
C ALA A 31 4.72 -4.85 0.38
N ARG A 32 5.80 -4.98 1.16
CA ARG A 32 7.18 -4.77 0.68
C ARG A 32 7.65 -5.81 -0.33
N LEU A 33 7.03 -7.00 -0.32
CA LEU A 33 7.32 -8.07 -1.29
C LEU A 33 6.39 -8.04 -2.50
N ALA A 34 5.32 -7.23 -2.44
CA ALA A 34 4.31 -7.18 -3.49
C ALA A 34 4.86 -6.52 -4.76
N LYS A 35 4.51 -7.11 -5.91
CA LYS A 35 4.70 -6.49 -7.22
C LYS A 35 3.44 -5.71 -7.57
N ILE A 36 3.38 -4.45 -7.15
CA ILE A 36 2.24 -3.58 -7.45
C ILE A 36 2.35 -3.17 -8.93
N PRO A 37 1.30 -3.40 -9.74
CA PRO A 37 1.33 -3.02 -11.14
C PRO A 37 1.37 -1.51 -11.30
N LYS A 38 1.96 -1.06 -12.41
CA LYS A 38 1.89 0.34 -12.83
C LYS A 38 0.41 0.77 -12.93
N PRO A 39 0.03 1.93 -12.37
CA PRO A 39 -1.32 2.47 -12.53
C PRO A 39 -1.73 2.57 -14.01
N PRO A 40 -2.97 2.21 -14.38
CA PRO A 40 -3.42 2.20 -15.78
C PRO A 40 -3.64 3.60 -16.35
N SER A 41 -3.73 4.64 -15.51
CA SER A 41 -3.85 6.04 -15.92
C SER A 41 -3.31 6.99 -14.85
N GLN A 42 -3.11 8.26 -15.23
CA GLN A 42 -2.72 9.31 -14.28
C GLN A 42 -3.79 9.51 -13.19
N ASP A 43 -5.06 9.51 -13.56
CA ASP A 43 -6.15 9.71 -12.59
C ASP A 43 -6.18 8.61 -11.51
N VAL A 44 -5.92 7.36 -11.91
CA VAL A 44 -5.80 6.26 -10.94
C VAL A 44 -4.57 6.45 -10.07
N TYR A 45 -3.44 6.86 -10.64
CA TYR A 45 -2.24 7.17 -9.85
C TYR A 45 -2.51 8.28 -8.82
N GLU A 46 -3.19 9.37 -9.19
CA GLU A 46 -3.49 10.48 -8.27
C GLU A 46 -4.34 10.04 -7.06
N VAL A 47 -5.23 9.06 -7.25
CA VAL A 47 -6.01 8.45 -6.17
C VAL A 47 -5.13 7.60 -5.24
N PHE A 48 -4.20 6.82 -5.80
CA PHE A 48 -3.44 5.81 -5.05
C PHE A 48 -2.03 6.22 -4.60
N LYS A 49 -1.50 7.36 -5.08
CA LYS A 49 -0.14 7.84 -4.72
C LYS A 49 0.08 8.03 -3.22
N ASN A 50 -0.99 8.28 -2.47
CA ASN A 50 -1.00 8.39 -1.00
C ASN A 50 -2.34 7.92 -0.43
N ALA A 51 -2.60 6.61 -0.50
CA ALA A 51 -3.90 6.04 -0.16
C ALA A 51 -3.91 5.27 1.17
N PRO A 52 -5.03 5.30 1.90
CA PRO A 52 -5.30 4.34 2.95
C PRO A 52 -5.57 2.95 2.33
N ILE A 53 -5.01 1.91 2.94
CA ILE A 53 -5.24 0.50 2.60
C ILE A 53 -5.67 -0.23 3.86
N ASP A 54 -6.78 -0.97 3.75
CA ASP A 54 -7.25 -1.89 4.79
C ASP A 54 -6.82 -3.32 4.46
N PHE A 55 -6.04 -3.93 5.35
CA PHE A 55 -5.73 -5.35 5.29
C PHE A 55 -6.75 -6.11 6.14
N LYS A 56 -7.62 -6.87 5.47
CA LYS A 56 -8.62 -7.75 6.10
C LYS A 56 -8.41 -9.18 5.58
N PRO A 57 -7.64 -10.03 6.29
CA PRO A 57 -7.52 -11.43 5.92
C PRO A 57 -8.89 -12.12 5.99
N GLN A 58 -9.12 -13.09 5.10
CA GLN A 58 -10.35 -13.90 5.08
C GLN A 58 -10.37 -14.89 6.24
#